data_AF-A0A0N5BHK2-F1
#
_entry.id   AF-A0A0N5BHK2-F1
#
_cell.length_a   1.000
_cell.length_b   1.000
_cell.length_c   1.000
_cell.angle_alpha   90.00
_cell.angle_beta   90.00
_cell.angle_gamma   90.00
#
_symmetry.space_group_name_H-M   'P 1'
#
loop_
_entity.id
_entity.type
_entity.pdbx_description
1 polymer ?
#
loop_
_entity_poly.entity_id
_entity_poly.type
_entity_poly.pdbx_seq_one_letter_code
_entity_poly.pdbx_strand_id
1 'polypeptide(L)' 'DYKIRCHFSKLVLKKLGELKYGALSHPPQSLDLFLIIYDLFGHLDVFFKDKLFKNQESAESDSSDFY' A
#
# COMPACT_ATOMS: atom_id res chain seq x y z
N ASP A 1 7.26 -12.66 -8.67
CA ASP A 1 8.00 -12.56 -7.40
C ASP A 1 7.93 -11.12 -6.88
N TYR A 2 6.74 -10.68 -6.44
CA TYR A 2 6.50 -9.29 -6.02
C TYR A 2 6.81 -9.16 -4.52
N LYS A 3 7.89 -8.43 -4.20
CA LYS A 3 8.17 -7.57 -3.02
C LYS A 3 7.54 -7.80 -1.63
N ILE A 4 6.94 -8.95 -1.30
CA ILE A 4 6.44 -9.27 0.04
C ILE A 4 7.60 -9.36 1.06
N ARG A 5 8.80 -9.72 0.60
CA ARG A 5 9.97 -10.03 1.45
C ARG A 5 10.46 -8.87 2.34
N CYS A 6 10.24 -7.61 1.99
CA CYS A 6 10.73 -6.47 2.81
C CYS A 6 9.93 -6.27 4.10
N HIS A 7 8.62 -6.54 4.06
CA HIS A 7 7.71 -6.33 5.21
C HIS A 7 7.93 -7.35 6.34
N PHE A 8 8.57 -8.49 6.03
CA PHE A 8 8.88 -9.54 7.01
C PHE A 8 10.35 -9.54 7.46
N SER A 9 11.10 -8.46 7.17
CA SER A 9 12.48 -8.36 7.67
C SER A 9 12.50 -8.28 9.20
N LYS A 10 13.56 -8.83 9.83
CA LYS A 10 13.74 -8.77 11.29
C LYS A 10 13.71 -7.32 11.83
N LEU A 11 14.18 -6.36 11.03
CA LEU A 11 14.15 -4.94 11.37
C LEU A 11 12.72 -4.40 11.46
N VAL A 12 11.87 -4.70 10.48
CA VAL A 12 10.46 -4.26 10.46
C VAL A 12 9.69 -4.92 11.60
N LEU A 13 9.88 -6.23 11.83
CA LEU A 13 9.23 -6.95 12.93
C LEU A 13 9.63 -6.39 14.30
N LYS A 14 10.91 -6.05 14.49
CA LYS A 14 11.39 -5.39 15.71
C LYS A 14 10.70 -4.04 15.90
N LYS A 15 10.61 -3.23 14.84
CA LYS A 15 9.97 -1.90 14.91
C LYS A 15 8.48 -1.98 15.21
N LEU A 16 7.76 -2.95 14.65
CA LEU A 16 6.36 -3.21 14.96
C LEU A 16 6.16 -3.58 16.43
N GLY A 17 7.04 -4.43 16.98
CA GLY A 17 7.05 -4.77 18.40
C GLY A 17 7.29 -3.56 19.31
N GLU A 18 8.26 -2.69 18.96
CA GLU A 18 8.53 -1.43 19.68
C GLU A 18 7.32 -0.49 19.69
N LEU A 19 6.59 -0.42 18.56
CA LEU A 19 5.39 0.40 18.42
C LEU A 19 4.12 -0.27 19.00
N LYS A 20 4.25 -1.47 19.59
CA LYS A 20 3.15 -2.27 20.13
C LYS A 20 2.06 -2.60 19.10
N TYR A 21 2.41 -2.65 17.81
CA TYR A 21 1.51 -3.10 16.77
C TYR A 21 1.53 -4.63 16.69
N GLY A 22 0.35 -5.24 16.84
CA GLY A 22 0.15 -6.65 16.53
C GLY A 22 0.08 -6.84 15.01
N ALA A 23 0.80 -7.82 14.47
CA ALA A 23 0.59 -8.26 13.10
C ALA A 23 -0.62 -9.21 13.07
N LEU A 24 -1.63 -8.88 12.27
CA LEU A 24 -2.70 -9.82 11.95
C LEU A 24 -2.11 -10.98 11.15
N SER A 25 -2.39 -12.21 11.58
CA SER A 25 -1.97 -13.40 10.85
C SER A 25 -2.76 -13.45 9.53
N HIS A 26 -2.04 -13.29 8.42
CA HIS A 26 -2.64 -13.37 7.09
C HIS A 26 -1.98 -14.50 6.29
N PRO A 27 -2.77 -15.31 5.56
CA PRO A 27 -2.20 -16.23 4.61
C PRO A 27 -1.37 -15.46 3.56
N PRO A 28 -0.26 -16.03 3.05
CA PRO A 28 0.63 -15.39 2.07
C PRO A 28 -0.07 -14.85 0.82
N GLN A 29 -1.28 -15.35 0.53
CA GLN A 29 -2.13 -14.97 -0.59
C GLN A 29 -3.58 -14.88 -0.13
N SER A 30 -3.84 -14.11 0.94
CA SER A 30 -5.23 -13.86 1.36
C SER A 30 -5.98 -13.15 0.24
N LEU A 31 -7.00 -13.82 -0.31
CA LEU A 31 -7.86 -13.27 -1.36
C LEU A 31 -8.52 -11.98 -0.89
N ASP A 32 -8.85 -11.88 0.40
CA ASP A 32 -9.54 -10.72 0.99
C ASP A 32 -8.67 -9.45 0.97
N LEU A 33 -7.37 -9.60 1.26
CA LEU A 33 -6.44 -8.47 1.19
C LEU A 33 -6.20 -8.07 -0.28
N PHE A 34 -6.14 -9.05 -1.17
CA PHE A 34 -6.02 -8.80 -2.60
C PHE A 34 -7.26 -8.07 -3.14
N LEU A 35 -8.46 -8.42 -2.68
CA LEU A 35 -9.72 -7.78 -3.07
C LEU A 35 -9.76 -6.31 -2.63
N ILE A 36 -9.39 -6.00 -1.38
CA ILE A 36 -9.34 -4.62 -0.90
C ILE A 36 -8.32 -3.80 -1.69
N ILE A 37 -7.13 -4.39 -1.94
CA ILE A 37 -6.08 -3.75 -2.72
C ILE A 37 -6.53 -3.54 -4.17
N TYR A 38 -7.19 -4.53 -4.77
CA TYR A 38 -7.68 -4.48 -6.14
C TYR A 38 -8.77 -3.41 -6.33
N ASP A 39 -9.73 -3.36 -5.42
CA ASP A 39 -10.81 -2.37 -5.42
C ASP A 39 -10.24 -0.95 -5.28
N LEU A 40 -9.34 -0.73 -4.31
CA LEU A 40 -8.66 0.55 -4.14
C LEU A 40 -7.87 0.95 -5.40
N PHE A 41 -7.11 0.03 -6.00
CA PHE A 41 -6.37 0.32 -7.22
C PHE A 41 -7.29 0.59 -8.41
N GLY A 42 -8.47 -0.02 -8.49
CA GLY A 42 -9.49 0.33 -9.48
C GLY A 42 -9.95 1.78 -9.35
N HIS A 43 -10.22 2.22 -8.12
CA HIS A 43 -10.58 3.63 -7.85
C HIS A 43 -9.42 4.60 -8.15
N LEU A 44 -8.19 4.23 -7.80
CA LEU A 44 -7.01 5.05 -8.10
C LEU A 44 -6.75 5.16 -9.60
N ASP A 45 -6.90 4.06 -10.36
CA ASP A 45 -6.72 4.07 -11.82
C ASP A 45 -7.70 5.03 -12.50
N VAL A 46 -8.97 5.01 -12.09
CA VAL A 46 -9.97 5.96 -12.57
C VAL A 46 -9.61 7.40 -12.19
N PHE A 47 -9.15 7.63 -10.96
CA PHE A 47 -8.78 8.95 -10.47
C PHE A 47 -7.56 9.54 -11.20
N PHE A 48 -6.59 8.70 -11.57
CA PHE A 48 -5.35 9.13 -12.22
C PHE A 48 -5.39 9.10 -13.75
N LYS A 49 -6.41 8.49 -14.36
CA LYS A 49 -6.49 8.20 -15.80
C LYS A 49 -6.13 9.37 -16.72
N ASP A 50 -6.57 10.58 -16.37
CA ASP A 50 -6.38 11.79 -17.20
C ASP A 50 -5.37 12.78 -16.58
N LYS A 51 -4.65 12.38 -15.54
CA LYS A 51 -3.67 13.22 -14.83
C LYS A 51 -2.26 12.96 -15.35
N LEU A 52 -1.54 14.03 -15.68
CA LEU A 52 -0.13 13.97 -16.09
C LEU A 52 0.74 14.70 -15.06
N PHE A 53 1.51 13.92 -14.31
CA PHE A 53 2.39 14.43 -13.26
C PHE A 53 3.74 14.84 -13.82
N LYS A 54 4.15 16.08 -13.52
CA LYS A 54 5.44 16.63 -13.97
C LYS A 54 6.58 16.25 -13.04
N ASN A 55 6.27 16.00 -11.78
CA ASN A 55 7.23 15.58 -10.75
C ASN A 55 6.49 14.85 -9.61
N GLN A 56 7.26 14.28 -8.68
CA GLN A 56 6.73 13.55 -7.54
C GLN A 56 5.82 14.42 -6.66
N GLU A 57 6.20 15.68 -6.40
CA GLU A 57 5.41 16.62 -5.59
C GLU A 57 4.01 16.84 -6.17
N SER A 58 3.89 16.99 -7.50
CA SER A 58 2.60 17.14 -8.18
C SER A 58 1.72 15.88 -8.05
N ALA A 59 2.33 14.69 -8.02
CA ALA A 59 1.60 13.44 -7.80
C ALA A 59 1.16 13.30 -6.33
N GLU A 60 2.00 13.68 -5.38
CA GLU A 60 1.69 13.64 -3.94
C GLU A 60 0.57 14.62 -3.58
N SER A 61 0.63 15.84 -4.12
CA SER A 61 -0.42 16.85 -3.94
C SER A 61 -1.78 16.33 -4.43
N ASP A 62 -1.83 15.85 -5.67
CA ASP A 62 -3.06 15.32 -6.25
C ASP A 62 -3.56 14.04 -5.55
N SER A 63 -2.66 13.25 -4.97
CA SER A 63 -3.02 12.07 -4.18
C SER A 63 -3.65 12.46 -2.85
N SER A 64 -3.31 13.63 -2.29
CA SER A 64 -3.95 14.14 -1.08
C SER A 64 -5.42 14.50 -1.30
N ASP A 65 -5.82 14.82 -2.52
CA ASP A 65 -7.21 15.13 -2.89
C ASP A 65 -8.08 13.87 -3.06
N PHE A 66 -7.46 12.69 -3.14
CA PHE A 66 -8.18 11.40 -3.22
C PHE A 66 -8.75 10.96 -1.85
N TYR A 67 -8.20 11.49 -0.74
CA TYR A 67 -8.52 11.09 0.64
C TYR A 67 -9.60 11.98 1.27
#